data_AF-Q0ZC18-F1
#
_entry.id   AF-Q0ZC18-F1
#
_cell.length_a   1.000
_cell.length_b   1.000
_cell.length_c   1.000
_cell.angle_alpha   90.00
_cell.angle_beta   90.00
_cell.angle_gamma   90.00
#
_symmetry.space_group_name_H-M   'P 1'
#
loop_
_entity.id
_entity.type
_entity.pdbx_description
1 polymer ?
#
loop_
_entity_poly.entity_id
_entity_poly.type
_entity_poly.pdbx_seq_one_letter_code
_entity_poly.pdbx_strand_id
1 'polypeptide(L)'
;QVPAGEVSKILRQGPRLDVSEPERAQPFGSIVARSFGRSMSSKTVSRPNGGIEHHKSVRDSSGNEEVTVTRSIGGQSYTITTKTDAQGKQERIENFVNMDEGDLKEFEKKWGSKL
;
A
#
# COMPACT_ATOMS: atom_id res chain seq x y z
N GLN A 1 -6.62 29.65 11.12
CA GLN A 1 -7.64 28.98 10.29
C GLN A 1 -6.90 28.38 9.10
N VAL A 2 -6.73 27.05 9.06
CA VAL A 2 -6.04 26.37 7.95
C VAL A 2 -7.11 25.77 7.02
N PRO A 3 -7.09 26.08 5.71
CA PRO A 3 -8.08 25.53 4.79
C PRO A 3 -7.75 24.07 4.45
N ALA A 4 -8.81 23.26 4.44
CA ALA A 4 -8.80 21.88 3.98
C ALA A 4 -8.68 21.83 2.45
N GLY A 5 -7.76 21.01 1.95
CA GLY A 5 -7.78 20.58 0.55
C GLY A 5 -6.43 20.69 -0.15
N GLU A 6 -5.51 19.75 0.11
CA GLU A 6 -4.63 19.24 -0.95
C GLU A 6 -4.14 17.83 -0.60
N VAL A 7 -5.08 16.88 -0.48
CA VAL A 7 -4.75 15.45 -0.55
C VAL A 7 -5.05 14.97 -1.97
N SER A 8 -4.03 14.96 -2.84
CA SER A 8 -3.87 14.04 -3.99
C SER A 8 -2.87 14.59 -5.00
N LYS A 9 -1.57 14.52 -4.71
CA LYS A 9 -0.53 14.55 -5.73
C LYS A 9 0.52 13.50 -5.42
N ILE A 10 0.20 12.25 -5.73
CA ILE A 10 1.21 11.28 -6.15
C ILE A 10 0.66 10.61 -7.41
N LEU A 11 0.63 11.41 -8.49
CA LEU A 11 0.35 10.94 -9.83
C LEU A 11 1.40 9.89 -10.18
N ARG A 12 0.91 8.67 -10.43
CA ARG A 12 1.63 7.54 -11.01
C ARG A 12 2.49 8.02 -12.19
N GLN A 13 3.78 8.18 -11.99
CA GLN A 13 4.74 8.11 -13.08
C GLN A 13 5.03 6.63 -13.34
N GLY A 14 4.16 5.99 -14.12
CA GLY A 14 4.54 4.78 -14.84
C GLY A 14 5.50 5.16 -15.97
N PRO A 15 6.44 4.28 -16.36
CA PRO A 15 7.34 4.57 -17.46
C PRO A 15 6.52 4.76 -18.74
N ARG A 16 6.74 5.88 -19.42
CA ARG A 16 6.22 6.19 -20.75
C ARG A 16 6.86 5.18 -21.71
N LEU A 17 6.09 4.19 -22.15
CA LEU A 17 6.49 3.32 -23.26
C LEU A 17 6.35 4.15 -24.54
N ASP A 18 7.48 4.63 -25.03
CA ASP A 18 7.58 5.23 -26.35
C ASP A 18 7.28 4.13 -27.38
N VAL A 19 6.10 4.20 -28.02
CA VAL A 19 5.72 3.28 -29.08
C VAL A 19 6.35 3.79 -30.37
N SER A 20 7.51 3.23 -30.73
CA SER A 20 8.04 3.33 -32.10
C SER A 20 7.56 2.12 -32.91
N GLU A 21 6.82 2.38 -34.00
CA GLU A 21 6.34 1.40 -34.99
C GLU A 21 7.49 0.72 -35.78
N PRO A 22 7.23 -0.38 -36.52
CA PRO A 22 8.11 -1.54 -36.56
C PRO A 22 8.95 -1.61 -37.83
N GLU A 23 10.19 -2.06 -37.72
CA GLU A 23 10.96 -2.49 -38.89
C GLU A 23 11.62 -3.85 -38.60
N ARG A 24 11.20 -4.83 -39.41
CA ARG A 24 11.83 -6.11 -39.75
C ARG A 24 12.01 -7.20 -38.68
N ALA A 25 11.33 -8.30 -38.95
CA ALA A 25 11.48 -9.60 -38.30
C ALA A 25 12.91 -10.18 -38.41
N GLN A 26 13.39 -10.75 -37.31
CA GLN A 26 14.52 -11.70 -37.25
C GLN A 26 14.05 -12.94 -36.45
N PRO A 27 14.56 -14.16 -36.76
CA PRO A 27 13.92 -15.41 -36.38
C PRO A 27 14.30 -15.93 -34.98
N PHE A 28 13.30 -16.52 -34.31
CA PHE A 28 13.35 -17.50 -33.21
C PHE A 28 14.58 -17.48 -32.28
N GLY A 29 14.61 -16.52 -31.36
CA GLY A 29 15.24 -16.67 -30.04
C GLY A 29 14.16 -16.54 -28.98
N SER A 30 14.03 -17.50 -28.06
CA SER A 30 13.08 -17.41 -26.96
C SER A 30 13.38 -16.17 -26.11
N ILE A 31 12.61 -15.10 -26.31
CA ILE A 31 12.58 -13.97 -25.39
C ILE A 31 11.94 -14.51 -24.11
N VAL A 32 12.76 -15.05 -23.20
CA VAL A 32 12.36 -15.14 -21.80
C VAL A 32 12.32 -13.70 -21.31
N ALA A 33 11.18 -13.05 -21.51
CA ALA A 33 10.88 -11.77 -20.90
C ALA A 33 10.88 -12.02 -19.39
N ARG A 34 12.04 -11.86 -18.74
CA ARG A 34 12.10 -11.77 -17.29
C ARG A 34 11.38 -10.48 -16.95
N SER A 35 10.12 -10.59 -16.56
CA SER A 35 9.33 -9.47 -16.09
C SER A 35 9.94 -8.98 -14.79
N PHE A 36 10.85 -8.01 -14.87
CA PHE A 36 11.29 -7.22 -13.72
C PHE A 36 10.16 -6.25 -13.34
N GLY A 37 9.07 -6.80 -12.83
CA GLY A 37 7.85 -6.08 -12.50
C GLY A 37 7.75 -5.84 -11.01
N ARG A 38 7.36 -4.62 -10.63
CA ARG A 38 6.88 -4.31 -9.28
C ARG A 38 5.36 -4.38 -9.31
N SER A 39 4.75 -5.23 -8.49
CA SER A 39 3.29 -5.32 -8.37
C SER A 39 2.80 -4.50 -7.19
N MET A 40 1.59 -3.95 -7.30
CA MET A 40 0.93 -3.22 -6.23
C MET A 40 -0.56 -3.58 -6.21
N SER A 41 -1.08 -3.87 -5.03
CA SER A 41 -2.50 -4.05 -4.76
C SER A 41 -2.96 -3.08 -3.68
N SER A 42 -4.17 -2.54 -3.81
CA SER A 42 -4.78 -1.68 -2.80
C SER A 42 -6.27 -1.96 -2.66
N LYS A 43 -6.75 -2.03 -1.43
CA LYS A 43 -8.16 -2.24 -1.08
C LYS A 43 -8.56 -1.25 0.01
N THR A 44 -9.80 -0.75 -0.08
CA THR A 44 -10.40 0.06 0.98
C THR A 44 -11.67 -0.64 1.46
N VAL A 45 -11.89 -0.69 2.77
CA VAL A 45 -13.08 -1.26 3.42
C VAL A 45 -13.67 -0.21 4.34
N SER A 46 -14.93 0.15 4.11
CA SER A 46 -15.69 1.03 5.00
C SER A 46 -16.59 0.20 5.90
N ARG A 47 -16.69 0.56 7.18
CA ARG A 47 -17.45 -0.15 8.22
C ARG A 47 -18.68 0.67 8.64
N PRO A 48 -19.77 0.02 9.10
CA PRO A 48 -20.97 0.70 9.58
C PRO A 48 -20.75 1.62 10.79
N ASN A 49 -19.74 1.32 11.62
CA ASN A 49 -19.34 2.17 12.76
C ASN A 49 -18.56 3.44 12.35
N GLY A 50 -18.49 3.74 11.04
CA GLY A 50 -17.74 4.88 10.49
C GLY A 50 -16.23 4.62 10.34
N GLY A 51 -15.75 3.42 10.68
CA GLY A 51 -14.35 3.06 10.50
C GLY A 51 -13.98 2.83 9.02
N ILE A 52 -12.75 3.18 8.64
CA ILE A 52 -12.20 2.95 7.31
C ILE A 52 -10.86 2.19 7.43
N GLU A 53 -10.73 1.11 6.67
CA GLU A 53 -9.50 0.33 6.55
C GLU A 53 -8.93 0.46 5.14
N HIS A 54 -7.68 0.89 5.03
CA HIS A 54 -6.91 0.84 3.80
C HIS A 54 -5.86 -0.26 3.90
N HIS A 55 -5.82 -1.12 2.90
CA HIS A 55 -4.82 -2.17 2.74
C HIS A 55 -4.04 -1.91 1.47
N LYS A 56 -2.72 -1.89 1.54
CA LYS A 56 -1.82 -1.77 0.39
C LYS A 56 -0.75 -2.84 0.51
N SER A 57 -0.47 -3.53 -0.60
CA SER A 57 0.65 -4.47 -0.71
C SER A 57 1.48 -4.10 -1.94
N VAL A 58 2.79 -4.11 -1.80
CA VAL A 58 3.76 -3.88 -2.88
C VAL A 58 4.76 -5.01 -2.85
N ARG A 59 5.00 -5.66 -3.99
CA ARG A 59 6.02 -6.69 -4.13
C ARG A 59 6.93 -6.36 -5.30
N ASP A 60 8.24 -6.51 -5.09
CA ASP A 60 9.23 -6.31 -6.13
C ASP A 60 9.76 -7.63 -6.71
N SER A 61 10.49 -7.52 -7.82
CA SER A 61 11.11 -8.65 -8.49
C SER A 61 12.28 -9.26 -7.71
N SER A 62 12.82 -8.54 -6.72
CA SER A 62 13.91 -9.01 -5.87
C SER A 62 13.42 -9.92 -4.74
N GLY A 63 12.10 -10.02 -4.56
CA GLY A 63 11.46 -10.86 -3.54
C GLY A 63 11.06 -10.09 -2.28
N ASN A 64 11.23 -8.78 -2.24
CA ASN A 64 10.79 -7.98 -1.10
C ASN A 64 9.29 -7.67 -1.21
N GLU A 65 8.63 -7.61 -0.06
CA GLU A 65 7.21 -7.28 0.08
C GLU A 65 7.01 -6.23 1.17
N GLU A 66 6.17 -5.23 0.90
CA GLU A 66 5.70 -4.25 1.88
C GLU A 66 4.17 -4.30 1.94
N VAL A 67 3.63 -4.53 3.14
CA VAL A 67 2.19 -4.49 3.42
C VAL A 67 1.90 -3.36 4.39
N THR A 68 1.08 -2.41 3.98
CA THR A 68 0.59 -1.30 4.82
C THR A 68 -0.89 -1.49 5.09
N VAL A 69 -1.27 -1.50 6.37
CA VAL A 69 -2.66 -1.49 6.82
C VAL A 69 -2.89 -0.24 7.65
N THR A 70 -3.79 0.62 7.21
CA THR A 70 -4.21 1.82 7.94
C THR A 70 -5.65 1.66 8.37
N ARG A 71 -5.91 1.80 9.67
CA ARG A 71 -7.24 1.80 10.27
C ARG A 71 -7.53 3.18 10.82
N SER A 72 -8.70 3.72 10.48
CA SER A 72 -9.11 5.06 10.90
C SER A 72 -10.52 5.03 11.46
N ILE A 73 -10.74 5.60 12.65
CA ILE A 73 -12.07 5.76 13.24
C ILE A 73 -12.06 6.96 14.18
N GLY A 74 -13.10 7.80 14.13
CA GLY A 74 -13.24 8.94 15.04
C GLY A 74 -12.09 9.95 15.01
N GLY A 75 -11.42 10.14 13.86
CA GLY A 75 -10.29 11.06 13.71
C GLY A 75 -8.93 10.52 14.20
N GLN A 76 -8.92 9.34 14.82
CA GLN A 76 -7.70 8.61 15.18
C GLN A 76 -7.31 7.67 14.04
N SER A 77 -6.02 7.46 13.83
CA SER A 77 -5.54 6.48 12.85
C SER A 77 -4.35 5.69 13.37
N TYR A 78 -4.38 4.39 13.11
CA TYR A 78 -3.29 3.46 13.42
C TYR A 78 -2.87 2.76 12.14
N THR A 79 -1.59 2.87 11.81
CA THR A 79 -0.98 2.28 10.61
C THR A 79 0.10 1.29 11.00
N ILE A 80 0.03 0.10 10.41
CA ILE A 80 1.05 -0.92 10.50
C ILE A 80 1.65 -1.08 9.12
N THR A 81 2.97 -0.98 9.01
CA THR A 81 3.72 -1.38 7.82
C THR A 81 4.60 -2.58 8.16
N THR A 82 4.38 -3.69 7.48
CA THR A 82 5.23 -4.88 7.56
C THR A 82 6.06 -4.98 6.30
N LYS A 83 7.39 -4.96 6.45
CA LYS A 83 8.33 -5.22 5.37
C LYS A 83 8.89 -6.62 5.52
N THR A 84 8.85 -7.41 4.46
CA THR A 84 9.42 -8.75 4.38
C THR A 84 10.48 -8.74 3.30
N ASP A 85 11.71 -9.11 3.63
CA ASP A 85 12.77 -9.26 2.63
C ASP A 85 12.68 -10.60 1.88
N ALA A 86 13.51 -10.77 0.86
CA ALA A 86 13.54 -12.01 0.08
C ALA A 86 13.98 -13.27 0.86
N GLN A 87 14.51 -13.08 2.08
CA GLN A 87 14.92 -14.15 3.00
C GLN A 87 13.81 -14.46 4.00
N GLY A 88 12.68 -13.76 3.93
CA GLY A 88 11.54 -13.89 4.84
C GLY A 88 11.72 -13.14 6.15
N LYS A 89 12.77 -12.33 6.33
CA LYS A 89 12.95 -11.52 7.53
C LYS A 89 11.93 -10.38 7.55
N GLN A 90 11.24 -10.24 8.67
CA GLN A 90 10.19 -9.23 8.83
C GLN A 90 10.63 -8.07 9.72
N GLU A 91 10.28 -6.86 9.29
CA GLU A 91 10.33 -5.63 10.08
C GLU A 91 8.91 -5.07 10.18
N ARG A 92 8.48 -4.70 11.38
CA ARG A 92 7.17 -4.10 11.65
C ARG A 92 7.37 -2.67 12.13
N ILE A 93 6.68 -1.74 11.48
CA ILE A 93 6.72 -0.31 11.77
C ILE A 93 5.29 0.14 12.08
N GLU A 94 5.13 0.85 13.19
CA GLU A 94 3.84 1.33 13.68
C GLU A 94 3.82 2.85 13.69
N ASN A 95 2.71 3.42 13.23
CA ASN A 95 2.51 4.87 13.20
C ASN A 95 1.12 5.22 13.71
N PHE A 96 1.05 6.24 14.54
CA PHE A 96 -0.17 6.73 15.16
C PHE A 96 -0.44 8.18 14.74
N VAL A 97 -1.71 8.51 14.54
CA VAL A 97 -2.16 9.87 14.26
C VAL A 97 -3.30 10.20 15.22
N ASN A 98 -3.14 11.28 15.99
CA ASN A 98 -4.08 11.71 17.04
C ASN A 98 -4.35 10.65 18.12
N MET A 99 -3.37 9.77 18.35
CA MET A 99 -3.36 8.75 19.40
C MET A 99 -1.91 8.31 19.63
N ASP A 100 -1.67 7.55 20.69
CA ASP A 100 -0.42 6.82 20.91
C ASP A 100 -0.67 5.35 21.32
N GLU A 101 0.39 4.66 21.73
CA GLU A 101 0.34 3.25 22.14
C GLU A 101 -0.62 3.01 23.33
N GLY A 102 -0.71 3.96 24.27
CA GLY A 102 -1.61 3.89 25.43
C GLY A 102 -3.09 3.91 25.04
N ASP A 103 -3.43 4.62 23.96
CA ASP A 103 -4.79 4.70 23.43
C ASP A 103 -5.20 3.47 22.60
N LEU A 104 -4.24 2.63 22.20
CA LEU A 104 -4.47 1.54 21.25
C LEU A 104 -5.55 0.56 21.72
N LYS A 105 -5.62 0.29 23.03
CA LYS A 105 -6.66 -0.58 23.61
C LYS A 105 -8.06 -0.01 23.43
N GLU A 106 -8.23 1.30 23.62
CA GLU A 106 -9.51 1.96 23.41
C GLU A 106 -9.86 2.04 21.93
N PHE A 107 -8.87 2.33 21.09
CA PHE A 107 -9.01 2.31 19.64
C PHE A 107 -9.50 0.95 19.13
N GLU A 108 -8.86 -0.16 19.53
CA GLU A 108 -9.25 -1.51 19.11
C GLU A 108 -10.65 -1.89 19.63
N LYS A 109 -11.06 -1.38 20.80
CA LYS A 109 -12.45 -1.53 21.28
C LYS A 109 -13.43 -0.82 20.35
N LYS A 110 -13.17 0.43 19.97
CA LYS A 110 -14.01 1.20 19.01
C LYS A 110 -14.03 0.50 17.64
N TRP A 111 -12.87 0.01 17.20
CA TRP A 111 -12.69 -0.67 15.92
C TRP A 111 -13.44 -1.99 15.81
N GLY A 112 -13.34 -2.83 16.84
CA GLY A 112 -13.97 -4.16 16.92
C GLY A 112 -15.43 -4.14 17.35
N SER A 113 -15.96 -2.99 17.78
CA SER A 113 -17.38 -2.85 18.13
C SER A 113 -18.24 -3.07 16.89
N LYS A 114 -18.78 -4.28 16.78
CA LYS A 114 -19.89 -4.63 15.92
C LYS A 114 -21.14 -4.03 16.55
N LEU A 115 -21.97 -3.34 15.77
CA LEU A 115 -23.32 -2.95 16.19
C LEU A 115 -24.08 -4.19 16.71
#